data_AF-A0A6B3EWP3-F1
#
_entry.id   AF-A0A6B3EWP3-F1
#
_cell.length_a   1.000
_cell.length_b   1.000
_cell.length_c   1.000
_cell.angle_alpha   90.00
_cell.angle_beta   90.00
_cell.angle_gamma   90.00
#
_symmetry.space_group_name_H-M   'P 1'
#
loop_
_entity.id
_entity.type
_entity.pdbx_description
1 polymer ?
#
loop_
_entity_poly.entity_id
_entity_poly.type
_entity_poly.pdbx_seq_one_letter_code
_entity_poly.pdbx_strand_id
1 'polypeptide(L)'
;DAVGGVPVCVDRNIYSHTSTGKGSGLKLEKGTHPVKGKQALQWLRTRYGFGDGTDIGRAQAQHMYMSAMVRQLRENATLANPGKLRSLAEAATKALTVDDALGSVKKIYDLSNDLRAVPPERITLTTMPFVYEGPRVSPKAGDAEQLWRLVRED
;
A
#
# COMPACT_ATOMS: atom_id res chain seq x y z
N ASP A 1 4.46 -11.72 -2.96
CA ASP A 1 4.58 -13.17 -2.71
C ASP A 1 5.20 -13.51 -1.36
N ALA A 2 6.32 -12.89 -0.99
CA ALA A 2 6.97 -13.13 0.31
C ALA A 2 6.06 -12.91 1.54
N VAL A 3 5.06 -12.03 1.44
CA VAL A 3 4.07 -11.77 2.51
C VAL A 3 2.97 -12.86 2.61
N GLY A 4 2.90 -13.80 1.66
CA GLY A 4 1.88 -14.85 1.61
C GLY A 4 0.57 -14.45 0.90
N GLY A 5 0.44 -13.18 0.54
CA GLY A 5 -0.75 -12.60 -0.07
C GLY A 5 -1.49 -11.68 0.89
N VAL A 6 -2.08 -10.61 0.36
CA VAL A 6 -2.74 -9.57 1.17
C VAL A 6 -4.25 -9.75 1.07
N PRO A 7 -4.96 -10.01 2.17
CA PRO A 7 -6.41 -10.16 2.16
C PRO A 7 -7.08 -8.79 1.96
N VAL A 8 -7.66 -8.58 0.77
CA VAL A 8 -8.42 -7.38 0.45
C VAL A 8 -9.88 -7.74 0.28
N CYS A 9 -10.77 -6.89 0.80
CA CYS A 9 -12.21 -7.03 0.63
C CYS A 9 -12.70 -6.01 -0.40
N VAL A 10 -13.48 -6.48 -1.37
CA VAL A 10 -14.17 -5.63 -2.35
C VAL A 10 -15.68 -5.84 -2.20
N ASP A 11 -16.43 -4.74 -2.15
CA ASP A 11 -17.87 -4.73 -1.91
C ASP A 11 -18.72 -5.00 -3.16
N ARG A 12 -18.06 -4.99 -4.33
CA ARG A 12 -18.63 -5.28 -5.65
C ARG A 12 -17.60 -5.97 -6.53
N ASN A 13 -18.07 -6.51 -7.66
CA ASN A 13 -17.17 -7.03 -8.70
C ASN A 13 -16.30 -5.90 -9.25
N ILE A 14 -15.00 -6.13 -9.33
CA ILE A 14 -14.01 -5.19 -9.84
C ILE A 14 -13.49 -5.72 -11.18
N TYR A 15 -13.51 -4.85 -12.19
CA TYR A 15 -12.79 -5.10 -13.43
C TYR A 15 -12.14 -3.82 -13.93
N SER A 16 -10.81 -3.71 -13.78
CA SER A 16 -10.07 -2.54 -14.25
C SER A 16 -9.76 -2.66 -15.74
N HIS A 17 -10.75 -2.35 -16.57
CA HIS A 17 -10.64 -2.37 -18.03
C HIS A 17 -11.64 -1.39 -18.66
N THR A 18 -11.24 -0.65 -19.69
CA THR A 18 -12.12 0.22 -20.49
C THR A 18 -12.65 -0.52 -21.71
N SER A 19 -13.69 0.01 -22.37
CA SER A 19 -14.17 -0.53 -23.65
C SER A 19 -13.09 -0.59 -24.75
N THR A 20 -12.05 0.25 -24.64
CA THR A 20 -10.93 0.35 -25.59
C THR A 20 -9.71 -0.52 -25.24
N GLY A 21 -9.83 -1.45 -24.29
CA GLY A 21 -8.72 -2.35 -23.94
C GLY A 21 -7.76 -1.84 -22.88
N LYS A 22 -7.98 -0.64 -22.33
CA LYS A 22 -7.03 -0.01 -21.38
C LYS A 22 -7.34 -0.43 -19.95
N GLY A 23 -6.31 -0.65 -19.14
CA GLY A 23 -6.46 -0.89 -17.71
C GLY A 23 -5.36 -1.77 -17.15
N SER A 24 -5.39 -2.03 -15.85
CA SER A 24 -4.46 -2.96 -15.23
C SER A 24 -4.84 -4.43 -15.46
N GLY A 25 -6.09 -4.70 -15.87
CA GLY A 25 -6.63 -6.06 -15.97
C GLY A 25 -6.93 -6.71 -14.63
N LEU A 26 -6.95 -5.94 -13.54
CA LEU A 26 -7.43 -6.42 -12.24
C LEU A 26 -8.87 -6.93 -12.42
N LYS A 27 -9.13 -8.17 -11.99
CA LYS A 27 -10.46 -8.76 -11.96
C LYS A 27 -10.66 -9.46 -10.62
N LEU A 28 -11.70 -9.07 -9.89
CA LEU A 28 -12.08 -9.64 -8.60
C LEU A 28 -13.60 -9.70 -8.51
N GLU A 29 -14.13 -10.76 -7.92
CA GLU A 29 -15.54 -10.83 -7.54
C GLU A 29 -15.75 -10.14 -6.20
N LYS A 30 -17.00 -9.76 -5.87
CA LYS A 30 -17.35 -9.30 -4.53
C LYS A 30 -16.87 -10.30 -3.47
N GLY A 31 -16.24 -9.82 -2.41
CA GLY A 31 -15.76 -10.64 -1.29
C GLY A 31 -14.31 -10.37 -0.93
N THR A 32 -13.75 -11.25 -0.08
CA THR A 32 -12.36 -11.16 0.38
C THR A 32 -11.46 -12.06 -0.44
N HIS A 33 -10.36 -11.51 -0.95
CA HIS A 33 -9.42 -12.21 -1.82
C HIS A 33 -7.98 -12.06 -1.33
N PRO A 34 -7.18 -13.13 -1.29
CA PRO A 34 -5.75 -13.03 -1.07
C PRO A 34 -5.04 -12.55 -2.35
N VAL A 35 -4.70 -11.26 -2.42
CA VAL A 35 -4.08 -10.65 -3.60
C VAL A 35 -2.55 -10.68 -3.50
N LYS A 36 -1.89 -11.23 -4.52
CA LYS A 36 -0.43 -11.41 -4.58
C LYS A 36 0.14 -11.28 -6.00
N GLY A 37 1.47 -11.29 -6.12
CA GLY A 37 2.22 -11.23 -7.38
C GLY A 37 1.67 -10.24 -8.39
N LYS A 38 1.36 -10.73 -9.60
CA LYS A 38 0.80 -9.94 -10.69
C LYS A 38 -0.52 -9.26 -10.29
N GLN A 39 -1.41 -9.93 -9.57
CA GLN A 39 -2.70 -9.36 -9.18
C GLN A 39 -2.54 -8.17 -8.22
N ALA A 40 -1.54 -8.23 -7.32
CA ALA A 40 -1.18 -7.08 -6.48
C ALA A 40 -0.69 -5.90 -7.31
N LEU A 41 0.17 -6.15 -8.31
CA LEU A 41 0.58 -5.11 -9.25
C LEU A 41 -0.62 -4.54 -10.03
N GLN A 42 -1.56 -5.39 -10.44
CA GLN A 42 -2.79 -4.95 -11.12
C GLN A 42 -3.67 -4.10 -10.20
N TRP A 43 -3.74 -4.43 -8.91
CA TRP A 43 -4.41 -3.59 -7.91
C TRP A 43 -3.72 -2.23 -7.80
N LEU A 44 -2.41 -2.20 -7.54
CA LEU A 44 -1.67 -0.95 -7.32
C LEU A 44 -1.61 -0.04 -8.55
N ARG A 45 -1.84 -0.59 -9.75
CA ARG A 45 -1.89 0.16 -11.03
C ARG A 45 -3.30 0.45 -11.53
N THR A 46 -4.33 0.03 -10.80
CA THR A 46 -5.72 0.24 -11.21
C THR A 46 -6.02 1.73 -11.31
N ARG A 47 -6.69 2.12 -12.39
CA ARG A 47 -7.33 3.44 -12.51
C ARG A 47 -8.84 3.29 -12.60
N TYR A 48 -9.30 2.25 -13.29
CA TYR A 48 -10.70 2.05 -13.63
C TYR A 48 -11.42 1.03 -12.74
N GLY A 49 -10.69 0.33 -11.86
CA GLY A 49 -11.30 -0.65 -10.95
C GLY A 49 -11.94 0.00 -9.71
N PHE A 50 -11.51 1.21 -9.33
CA PHE A 50 -11.98 1.92 -8.14
C PHE A 50 -12.05 3.42 -8.42
N GLY A 51 -12.91 4.11 -7.66
CA GLY A 51 -13.05 5.57 -7.76
C GLY A 51 -13.50 6.05 -9.14
N ASP A 52 -12.88 7.13 -9.60
CA ASP A 52 -13.29 7.97 -10.71
C ASP A 52 -12.39 7.89 -11.95
N GLY A 53 -11.42 6.97 -11.99
CA GLY A 53 -10.43 6.90 -13.07
C GLY A 53 -9.17 7.74 -12.86
N THR A 54 -9.12 8.59 -11.82
CA THR A 54 -8.01 9.50 -11.58
C THR A 54 -6.86 8.84 -10.80
N ASP A 55 -5.73 9.52 -10.75
CA ASP A 55 -4.60 9.10 -9.91
C ASP A 55 -4.90 9.30 -8.41
N ILE A 56 -5.85 10.15 -8.04
CA ILE A 56 -6.36 10.28 -6.66
C ILE A 56 -7.17 9.04 -6.28
N GLY A 57 -8.10 8.60 -7.15
CA GLY A 57 -8.82 7.34 -6.96
C GLY A 57 -7.88 6.14 -6.86
N ARG A 58 -6.80 6.13 -7.67
CA ARG A 58 -5.74 5.12 -7.54
C ARG A 58 -5.02 5.18 -6.18
N ALA A 59 -4.68 6.37 -5.69
CA ALA A 59 -4.03 6.52 -4.38
C ALA A 59 -4.92 5.94 -3.25
N GLN A 60 -6.23 6.15 -3.31
CA GLN A 60 -7.18 5.53 -2.37
C GLN A 60 -7.14 4.00 -2.44
N ALA A 61 -7.16 3.42 -3.65
CA ALA A 61 -7.02 1.97 -3.81
C ALA A 61 -5.67 1.46 -3.28
N GLN A 62 -4.58 2.20 -3.47
CA GLN A 62 -3.27 1.89 -2.91
C GLN A 62 -3.31 1.91 -1.38
N HIS A 63 -3.96 2.90 -0.76
CA HIS A 63 -4.12 2.96 0.70
C HIS A 63 -4.88 1.75 1.25
N MET A 64 -5.94 1.30 0.56
CA MET A 64 -6.67 0.09 0.95
C MET A 64 -5.75 -1.14 0.98
N TYR A 65 -4.96 -1.31 -0.08
CA TYR A 65 -4.01 -2.43 -0.18
C TYR A 65 -2.91 -2.34 0.87
N MET A 66 -2.30 -1.17 1.03
CA MET A 66 -1.23 -0.94 2.00
C MET A 66 -1.72 -1.16 3.44
N SER A 67 -2.94 -0.71 3.76
CA SER A 67 -3.55 -0.96 5.07
C SER A 67 -3.74 -2.45 5.34
N ALA A 68 -4.24 -3.20 4.35
CA ALA A 68 -4.37 -4.65 4.45
C ALA A 68 -3.00 -5.36 4.53
N MET A 69 -2.01 -4.87 3.79
CA MET A 69 -0.66 -5.41 3.81
C MET A 69 0.02 -5.22 5.16
N VAL A 70 -0.13 -4.04 5.78
CA VAL A 70 0.38 -3.77 7.13
C VAL A 70 -0.26 -4.72 8.15
N ARG A 71 -1.58 -4.92 8.10
CA ARG A 71 -2.26 -5.91 8.96
C ARG A 71 -1.71 -7.32 8.76
N GLN A 72 -1.59 -7.77 7.51
CA GLN A 72 -1.05 -9.09 7.18
C GLN A 72 0.40 -9.28 7.66
N LEU A 73 1.25 -8.27 7.48
CA LEU A 73 2.63 -8.30 7.94
C LEU A 73 2.71 -8.45 9.45
N ARG A 74 1.84 -7.75 10.18
CA ARG A 74 1.76 -7.85 11.64
C ARG A 74 1.26 -9.20 12.10
N GLU A 75 0.19 -9.71 11.51
CA GLU A 75 -0.32 -11.06 11.81
C GLU A 75 0.79 -12.12 11.60
N ASN A 76 1.50 -12.04 10.47
CA ASN A 76 2.63 -12.90 10.19
C ASN A 76 3.79 -12.73 11.18
N ALA A 77 4.01 -11.51 11.68
CA ALA A 77 5.05 -11.21 12.67
C ALA A 77 4.67 -11.61 14.10
N THR A 78 3.39 -11.52 14.48
CA THR A 78 2.85 -11.99 15.78
C THR A 78 2.91 -13.49 15.92
N LEU A 79 2.87 -14.24 14.80
CA LEU A 79 3.05 -15.69 14.79
C LEU A 79 4.49 -16.15 15.11
N ALA A 80 5.39 -15.24 15.53
CA ALA A 80 6.71 -15.53 16.08
C ALA A 80 7.52 -16.56 15.26
N ASN A 81 7.45 -16.48 13.92
CA ASN A 81 8.24 -17.34 13.05
C ASN A 81 9.49 -16.57 12.56
N PRO A 82 10.63 -16.65 13.30
CA PRO A 82 11.85 -15.93 12.93
C PRO A 82 12.37 -16.30 11.54
N GLY A 83 12.09 -17.54 11.07
CA GLY A 83 12.42 -17.97 9.72
C GLY A 83 11.65 -17.20 8.64
N LYS A 84 10.34 -16.98 8.82
CA LYS A 84 9.53 -16.17 7.90
C LYS A 84 9.91 -14.69 7.89
N LEU A 85 10.23 -14.12 9.05
CA LEU A 85 10.70 -12.73 9.13
C LEU A 85 12.04 -12.55 8.41
N ARG A 86 12.96 -13.51 8.60
CA ARG A 86 14.24 -13.51 7.90
C ARG A 86 14.07 -13.65 6.38
N SER A 87 13.26 -14.59 5.91
CA SER A 87 13.04 -14.78 4.47
C SER A 87 12.37 -13.57 3.82
N LEU A 88 11.45 -12.91 4.54
CA LEU A 88 10.85 -11.65 4.09
C LEU A 88 11.90 -10.53 3.98
N ALA A 89 12.75 -10.36 4.98
CA ALA A 89 13.81 -9.35 4.95
C ALA A 89 14.83 -9.62 3.84
N GLU A 90 15.24 -10.88 3.63
CA GLU A 90 16.11 -11.26 2.52
C GLU A 90 15.46 -10.99 1.15
N ALA A 91 14.16 -11.30 0.99
CA ALA A 91 13.43 -10.98 -0.23
C ALA A 91 13.35 -9.46 -0.46
N ALA A 92 13.13 -8.67 0.60
CA ALA A 92 13.10 -7.21 0.53
C ALA A 92 14.44 -6.64 0.06
N THR A 93 15.58 -7.08 0.64
CA THR A 93 16.92 -6.62 0.21
C THR A 93 17.27 -6.94 -1.24
N LYS A 94 16.67 -8.00 -1.81
CA LYS A 94 16.89 -8.39 -3.23
C LYS A 94 15.96 -7.68 -4.19
N ALA A 95 14.77 -7.29 -3.72
CA ALA A 95 13.72 -6.72 -4.56
C ALA A 95 13.65 -5.19 -4.49
N LEU A 96 14.23 -4.57 -3.46
CA LEU A 96 14.20 -3.14 -3.23
C LEU A 96 15.60 -2.55 -3.33
N THR A 97 15.71 -1.43 -4.03
CA THR A 97 16.84 -0.52 -3.86
C THR A 97 16.53 0.38 -2.68
N VAL A 98 17.39 0.33 -1.66
CA VAL A 98 17.23 1.10 -0.42
C VAL A 98 18.53 1.86 -0.15
N ASP A 99 18.46 2.85 0.72
CA ASP A 99 19.63 3.56 1.21
C ASP A 99 20.46 2.69 2.18
N ASP A 100 21.67 3.13 2.50
CA ASP A 100 22.57 2.38 3.37
C ASP A 100 22.00 2.15 4.78
N ALA A 101 21.09 3.02 5.26
CA ALA A 101 20.40 2.84 6.53
C ALA A 101 19.35 1.72 6.51
N LEU A 102 19.05 1.13 5.35
CA LEU A 102 18.15 -0.02 5.21
C LEU A 102 18.77 -1.18 4.41
N GLY A 103 20.00 -1.02 3.89
CA GLY A 103 20.67 -1.98 3.00
C GLY A 103 21.07 -3.34 3.59
N SER A 104 20.64 -3.67 4.81
CA SER A 104 20.95 -4.97 5.42
C SER A 104 19.72 -5.63 6.03
N VAL A 105 19.72 -6.96 6.05
CA VAL A 105 18.66 -7.78 6.66
C VAL A 105 18.38 -7.35 8.11
N LYS A 106 19.42 -7.04 8.89
CA LYS A 106 19.27 -6.58 10.28
C LYS A 106 18.50 -5.26 10.35
N LYS A 107 18.84 -4.28 9.52
CA LYS A 107 18.17 -2.96 9.54
C LYS A 107 16.71 -3.05 9.09
N ILE A 108 16.39 -3.89 8.11
CA ILE A 108 14.99 -4.17 7.72
C ILE A 108 14.23 -4.88 8.86
N TYR A 109 14.90 -5.79 9.57
CA TYR A 109 14.32 -6.46 10.73
C TYR A 109 14.02 -5.48 11.88
N ASP A 110 14.96 -4.59 12.18
CA ASP A 110 14.79 -3.55 13.21
C ASP A 110 13.61 -2.63 12.84
N LEU A 111 13.54 -2.14 11.59
CA LEU A 111 12.39 -1.37 11.08
C LEU A 111 11.06 -2.13 11.23
N SER A 112 11.07 -3.45 11.01
CA SER A 112 9.87 -4.28 11.16
C SER A 112 9.43 -4.40 12.62
N ASN A 113 10.35 -4.30 13.59
CA ASN A 113 10.02 -4.26 15.01
C ASN A 113 9.45 -2.89 15.41
N ASP A 114 10.01 -1.79 14.89
CA ASP A 114 9.48 -0.44 15.11
C ASP A 114 8.04 -0.33 14.60
N LEU A 115 7.78 -0.82 13.39
CA LEU A 115 6.42 -0.88 12.82
C LEU A 115 5.45 -1.74 13.64
N ARG A 116 5.95 -2.79 14.31
CA ARG A 116 5.12 -3.67 15.16
C ARG A 116 4.68 -2.97 16.44
N ALA A 117 5.51 -2.09 16.97
CA ALA A 117 5.23 -1.34 18.19
C ALA A 117 4.08 -0.33 18.01
N VAL A 118 3.83 0.13 16.79
CA VAL A 118 2.73 1.06 16.48
C VAL A 118 1.39 0.29 16.42
N PRO A 119 0.34 0.63 17.18
CA PRO A 119 -1.00 0.02 17.06
C PRO A 119 -1.63 0.23 15.67
N PRO A 120 -2.42 -0.71 15.11
CA PRO A 120 -2.94 -0.56 13.75
C PRO A 120 -3.84 0.67 13.58
N GLU A 121 -4.59 1.00 14.63
CA GLU A 121 -5.54 2.12 14.68
C GLU A 121 -4.81 3.47 14.67
N ARG A 122 -3.50 3.46 14.92
CA ARG A 122 -2.62 4.63 14.86
C ARG A 122 -1.88 4.78 13.52
N ILE A 123 -2.10 3.89 12.56
CA ILE A 123 -1.48 4.00 11.23
C ILE A 123 -2.48 4.66 10.29
N THR A 124 -2.17 5.90 9.89
CA THR A 124 -2.98 6.66 8.93
C THR A 124 -2.25 6.75 7.60
N LEU A 125 -2.92 6.36 6.51
CA LEU A 125 -2.47 6.61 5.14
C LEU A 125 -3.27 7.77 4.57
N THR A 126 -2.56 8.82 4.14
CA THR A 126 -3.18 10.04 3.62
C THR A 126 -2.58 10.46 2.29
N THR A 127 -3.40 11.11 1.47
CA THR A 127 -2.95 11.78 0.26
C THR A 127 -2.78 13.26 0.61
N MET A 128 -1.73 13.90 0.08
CA MET A 128 -1.53 15.35 0.24
C MET A 128 -2.83 16.10 -0.08
N PRO A 129 -3.36 16.95 0.82
CA PRO A 129 -4.52 17.78 0.54
C PRO A 129 -4.31 18.54 -0.75
N PHE A 130 -5.29 18.49 -1.65
CA PHE A 130 -5.12 18.94 -3.03
C PHE A 130 -6.33 19.73 -3.52
N VAL A 131 -6.08 20.55 -4.54
CA VAL A 131 -7.09 21.18 -5.40
C VAL A 131 -6.81 20.83 -6.85
N TYR A 132 -7.84 20.80 -7.68
CA TYR A 132 -7.68 20.63 -9.12
C TYR A 132 -7.30 21.95 -9.79
N GLU A 133 -6.25 21.90 -10.61
CA GLU A 133 -5.78 23.01 -11.45
C GLU A 133 -5.76 22.54 -12.91
N GLY A 134 -6.93 22.58 -13.55
CA GLY A 134 -7.12 21.99 -14.88
C GLY A 134 -6.82 20.48 -14.87
N PRO A 135 -5.89 19.98 -15.70
CA PRO A 135 -5.52 18.57 -15.73
C PRO A 135 -4.53 18.16 -14.61
N ARG A 136 -4.18 19.07 -13.71
CA ARG A 136 -3.21 18.85 -12.63
C ARG A 136 -3.89 18.93 -11.26
N VAL A 137 -3.14 18.49 -10.25
CA VAL A 137 -3.46 18.75 -8.85
C VAL A 137 -2.33 19.55 -8.24
N SER A 138 -2.68 20.49 -7.37
CA SER A 138 -1.74 21.30 -6.60
C SER A 138 -2.06 21.18 -5.11
N PRO A 139 -1.06 21.26 -4.21
CA PRO A 139 -1.31 21.23 -2.78
C PRO A 139 -2.31 22.32 -2.38
N LYS A 140 -3.31 21.96 -1.58
CA LYS A 140 -4.30 22.90 -1.08
C LYS A 140 -3.65 23.76 0.02
N ALA A 141 -3.51 25.05 -0.25
CA ALA A 141 -2.96 26.01 0.72
C ALA A 141 -3.75 25.99 2.04
N GLY A 142 -3.04 26.12 3.16
CA GLY A 142 -3.54 25.91 4.51
C GLY A 142 -3.48 24.44 4.94
N ASP A 143 -4.23 23.58 4.25
CA ASP A 143 -4.38 22.17 4.61
C ASP A 143 -3.08 21.37 4.39
N ALA A 144 -2.36 21.66 3.30
CA ALA A 144 -1.10 20.99 2.97
C ALA A 144 0.01 21.35 3.98
N GLU A 145 0.10 22.62 4.38
CA GLU A 145 1.02 23.10 5.40
C GLU A 145 0.69 22.52 6.77
N GLN A 146 -0.60 22.37 7.08
CA GLN A 146 -1.03 21.67 8.28
C GLN A 146 -0.58 20.22 8.26
N LEU A 147 -0.77 19.49 7.16
CA LEU A 147 -0.28 18.11 7.04
C LEU A 147 1.24 18.04 7.25
N TRP A 148 2.01 18.92 6.61
CA TRP A 148 3.46 18.96 6.79
C TRP A 148 3.88 19.28 8.23
N ARG A 149 3.14 20.17 8.90
CA ARG A 149 3.38 20.46 10.32
C ARG A 149 3.15 19.21 11.17
N LEU A 150 2.05 18.50 10.97
CA LEU A 150 1.76 17.25 11.68
C LEU A 150 2.87 16.21 11.48
N VAL A 151 3.40 16.07 10.26
CA VAL A 151 4.50 15.12 9.99
C VAL A 151 5.83 15.53 10.64
N ARG A 152 6.10 16.83 10.79
CA ARG A 152 7.34 17.32 11.42
C ARG A 152 7.29 17.28 12.95
N GLU A 153 6.11 17.35 13.52
CA GLU A 153 5.87 17.42 14.97
C GLU A 153 5.47 16.06 15.58
N ASP A 154 5.34 15.01 14.77
CA ASP A 154 5.16 13.61 15.18
C ASP A 154 6.46 13.00 15.70
#